data_AF-X0W4G7-F1
#
_entry.id   AF-X0W4G7-F1
#
_cell.length_a   1.000
_cell.length_b   1.000
_cell.length_c   1.000
_cell.angle_alpha   90.00
_cell.angle_beta   90.00
_cell.angle_gamma   90.00
#
_symmetry.space_group_name_H-M   'P 1'
#
loop_
_entity.id
_entity.type
_entity.pdbx_description
1 polymer ?
#
loop_
_entity_poly.entity_id
_entity_poly.type
_entity_poly.pdbx_seq_one_letter_code
_entity_poly.pdbx_strand_id
1 'polypeptide(L)'
;SKTEELVDVKYCRGHGIDIVPYLGQGGCYVTEAGDLGILLIFHRPALGEGVEHTLKEVMQSVLMEHYGVETYLETNELMTKQFIAPLYLLPCSITPPNGVKIWGDAFANMGKIVMVVGALTLEFDAVKTKKILKERPGHPEVKEPQGLNDLLGRKLDPKEMIEFVIAEWLKATNSKLANG
;
A
#
# COMPACT_ATOMS: atom_id res chain seq x y z
N SER A 1 -22.92 -7.66 5.71
CA SER A 1 -22.45 -6.62 4.75
C SER A 1 -21.09 -7.02 4.19
N LYS A 2 -20.59 -6.42 3.09
CA LYS A 2 -19.22 -6.70 2.58
C LYS A 2 -18.15 -6.53 3.66
N THR A 3 -18.31 -5.58 4.58
CA THR A 3 -17.39 -5.40 5.72
C THR A 3 -17.38 -6.61 6.66
N GLU A 4 -18.54 -7.16 7.01
CA GLU A 4 -18.67 -8.32 7.91
C GLU A 4 -18.13 -9.63 7.31
N GLU A 5 -18.05 -9.72 5.98
CA GLU A 5 -17.42 -10.85 5.27
C GLU A 5 -15.89 -10.82 5.41
N LEU A 6 -15.30 -9.64 5.61
CA LEU A 6 -13.85 -9.44 5.56
C LEU A 6 -13.23 -9.23 6.94
N VAL A 7 -14.00 -8.72 7.89
CA VAL A 7 -13.54 -8.27 9.19
C VAL A 7 -14.39 -8.88 10.30
N ASP A 8 -13.76 -9.27 11.41
CA ASP A 8 -14.46 -9.56 12.66
C ASP A 8 -14.89 -8.26 13.36
N VAL A 9 -16.08 -7.79 13.00
CA VAL A 9 -16.68 -6.57 13.54
C VAL A 9 -16.91 -6.66 15.06
N LYS A 10 -17.19 -7.85 15.60
CA LYS A 10 -17.39 -8.03 17.04
C LYS A 10 -16.07 -7.88 17.79
N TYR A 11 -15.01 -8.52 17.28
CA TYR A 11 -13.66 -8.35 17.82
C TYR A 11 -13.24 -6.88 17.80
N CYS A 12 -13.39 -6.20 16.66
CA CYS A 12 -13.00 -4.80 16.51
C CYS A 12 -13.71 -3.89 17.51
N ARG A 13 -15.05 -3.99 17.61
CA ARG A 13 -15.84 -3.19 18.57
C ARG A 13 -15.46 -3.48 20.02
N GLY A 14 -15.22 -4.74 20.37
CA GLY A 14 -14.82 -5.15 21.71
C GLY A 14 -13.44 -4.65 22.13
N HIS A 15 -12.59 -4.27 21.17
CA HIS A 15 -11.23 -3.82 21.40
C HIS A 15 -11.00 -2.36 20.99
N GLY A 16 -12.07 -1.60 20.71
CA GLY A 16 -11.97 -0.19 20.32
C GLY A 16 -11.23 0.04 19.00
N ILE A 17 -11.31 -0.89 18.06
CA ILE A 17 -10.69 -0.79 16.73
C ILE A 17 -11.73 -0.24 15.76
N ASP A 18 -11.41 0.91 15.16
CA ASP A 18 -12.25 1.54 14.16
C ASP A 18 -12.18 0.80 12.82
N ILE A 19 -13.33 0.67 12.16
CA ILE A 19 -13.43 0.11 10.82
C ILE A 19 -13.80 1.23 9.86
N VAL A 20 -12.83 1.65 9.05
CA VAL A 20 -12.99 2.79 8.14
C VAL A 20 -13.10 2.28 6.70
N PRO A 21 -14.24 2.48 6.01
CA PRO A 21 -14.30 2.27 4.57
C PRO A 21 -13.49 3.37 3.87
N TYR A 22 -12.65 2.99 2.90
CA TYR A 22 -11.85 3.94 2.12
C TYR A 22 -12.31 3.95 0.65
N LEU A 23 -12.04 5.06 -0.05
CA LEU A 23 -12.51 5.32 -1.42
C LEU A 23 -11.74 4.52 -2.50
N GLY A 24 -10.67 3.82 -2.13
CA GLY A 24 -9.85 3.04 -3.04
C GLY A 24 -10.42 1.65 -3.32
N GLN A 25 -10.08 1.09 -4.48
CA GLN A 25 -10.38 -0.31 -4.79
C GLN A 25 -9.31 -1.21 -4.16
N GLY A 26 -9.72 -2.28 -3.47
CA GLY A 26 -8.77 -3.22 -2.88
C GLY A 26 -9.34 -4.13 -1.79
N GLY A 27 -8.43 -4.77 -1.05
CA GLY A 27 -8.73 -5.57 0.12
C GLY A 27 -8.89 -4.73 1.40
N CYS A 28 -8.98 -5.42 2.53
CA CYS A 28 -8.86 -4.82 3.86
C CYS A 28 -7.41 -4.93 4.30
N TYR A 29 -6.89 -3.89 4.95
CA TYR A 29 -5.62 -3.91 5.66
C TYR A 29 -5.86 -3.44 7.10
N VAL A 30 -4.99 -3.87 8.00
CA VAL A 30 -4.95 -3.37 9.38
C VAL A 30 -3.87 -2.31 9.42
N THR A 31 -4.17 -1.17 10.04
CA THR A 31 -3.20 -0.11 10.27
C THR A 31 -2.98 0.10 11.76
N GLU A 32 -1.73 0.32 12.13
CA GLU A 32 -1.32 0.62 13.50
C GLU A 32 -0.62 1.98 13.58
N ALA A 33 -0.43 2.51 14.80
CA ALA A 33 0.19 3.82 15.01
C ALA A 33 1.64 3.92 14.49
N GLY A 34 2.28 2.78 14.24
CA GLY A 34 3.61 2.69 13.63
C GLY A 34 3.59 2.69 12.10
N ASP A 35 2.45 2.48 11.44
CA ASP A 35 2.43 2.38 9.99
C ASP A 35 2.55 3.74 9.31
N LEU A 36 3.23 3.76 8.17
CA LEU A 36 3.32 4.94 7.33
C LEU A 36 2.25 4.87 6.24
N GLY A 37 1.20 5.68 6.38
CA GLY A 37 0.21 5.92 5.33
C GLY A 37 0.61 7.10 4.44
N ILE A 38 0.52 6.93 3.12
CA ILE A 38 0.73 7.99 2.14
C ILE A 38 -0.51 8.12 1.26
N LEU A 39 -0.98 9.35 1.10
CA LEU A 39 -2.09 9.69 0.23
C LEU A 39 -1.64 10.77 -0.75
N LEU A 40 -1.73 10.47 -2.04
CA LEU A 40 -1.45 11.41 -3.12
C LEU A 40 -2.73 11.63 -3.93
N ILE A 41 -3.01 12.90 -4.21
CA ILE A 41 -4.14 13.32 -5.04
C ILE A 41 -3.58 14.21 -6.14
N PHE A 42 -3.84 13.86 -7.38
CA PHE A 42 -3.33 14.63 -8.51
C PHE A 42 -4.30 14.67 -9.68
N HIS A 43 -4.16 15.71 -10.49
CA HIS A 43 -4.92 15.90 -11.71
C HIS A 43 -4.19 15.23 -12.88
N ARG A 44 -4.71 14.10 -13.36
CA ARG A 44 -4.05 13.24 -14.37
C ARG A 44 -3.58 14.00 -15.62
N PRO A 45 -4.38 14.91 -16.24
CA PRO A 45 -3.90 15.71 -17.37
C PRO A 45 -2.67 16.57 -17.09
N ALA A 46 -2.37 16.91 -15.83
CA ALA A 46 -1.23 17.75 -15.47
C ALA A 46 0.07 16.95 -15.26
N LEU A 47 -0.04 15.66 -14.92
CA LEU A 47 1.12 14.81 -14.59
C LEU A 47 1.34 13.66 -15.59
N GLY A 48 0.45 13.51 -16.58
CA GLY A 48 0.54 12.48 -17.61
C GLY A 48 -0.02 11.12 -17.18
N GLU A 49 -0.02 10.17 -18.12
CA GLU A 49 -0.37 8.78 -17.84
C GLU A 49 0.74 8.11 -17.03
N GLY A 50 0.35 7.18 -16.14
CA GLY A 50 1.29 6.38 -15.37
C GLY A 50 1.92 7.09 -14.16
N VAL A 51 1.50 8.32 -13.84
CA VAL A 51 1.91 9.00 -12.61
C VAL A 51 1.56 8.19 -11.36
N GLU A 52 0.51 7.36 -11.41
CA GLU A 52 0.13 6.40 -10.38
C GLU A 52 1.21 5.34 -10.08
N HIS A 53 2.15 5.10 -11.00
CA HIS A 53 3.32 4.25 -10.75
C HIS A 53 4.43 4.96 -9.98
N THR A 54 4.48 6.30 -10.06
CA THR A 54 5.56 7.10 -9.47
C THR A 54 5.66 6.89 -7.96
N LEU A 55 4.54 6.70 -7.26
CA LEU A 55 4.58 6.45 -5.82
C LEU A 55 5.32 5.13 -5.51
N LYS A 56 5.13 4.09 -6.32
CA LYS A 56 5.80 2.80 -6.13
C LYS A 56 7.28 2.90 -6.42
N GLU A 57 7.63 3.57 -7.51
CA GLU A 57 9.02 3.84 -7.87
C GLU A 57 9.73 4.60 -6.74
N VAL A 58 9.07 5.63 -6.19
CA VAL A 58 9.57 6.41 -5.05
C VAL A 58 9.72 5.53 -3.81
N MET A 59 8.71 4.76 -3.43
CA MET A 59 8.79 3.88 -2.27
C MET A 59 9.88 2.81 -2.45
N GLN A 60 10.03 2.26 -3.66
CA GLN A 60 11.08 1.28 -3.98
C GLN A 60 12.47 1.91 -3.85
N SER A 61 12.67 3.10 -4.42
CA SER A 61 13.92 3.85 -4.32
C SER A 61 14.25 4.16 -2.86
N VAL A 62 13.28 4.61 -2.06
CA VAL A 62 13.50 4.86 -0.62
C VAL A 62 13.95 3.59 0.10
N LEU A 63 13.27 2.47 -0.11
CA LEU A 63 13.61 1.19 0.51
C LEU A 63 15.01 0.68 0.11
N MET A 64 15.36 0.79 -1.17
CA MET A 64 16.63 0.32 -1.70
C MET A 64 17.80 1.26 -1.35
N GLU A 65 17.65 2.56 -1.58
CA GLU A 65 18.74 3.54 -1.47
C GLU A 65 19.00 3.97 -0.03
N HIS A 66 17.97 4.07 0.82
CA HIS A 66 18.12 4.55 2.21
C HIS A 66 18.12 3.43 3.24
N TYR A 67 17.48 2.30 2.95
CA TYR A 67 17.35 1.20 3.90
C TYR A 67 18.05 -0.09 3.47
N GLY A 68 18.61 -0.15 2.26
CA GLY A 68 19.31 -1.33 1.75
C GLY A 68 18.41 -2.54 1.58
N VAL A 69 17.10 -2.34 1.45
CA VAL A 69 16.11 -3.41 1.28
C VAL A 69 15.92 -3.66 -0.21
N GLU A 70 16.46 -4.77 -0.70
CA GLU A 70 16.13 -5.26 -2.04
C GLU A 70 14.63 -5.51 -2.13
N THR A 71 14.02 -5.08 -3.23
CA THR A 71 12.58 -5.20 -3.42
C THR A 71 12.24 -5.40 -4.88
N TYR A 72 11.11 -6.05 -5.14
CA TYR A 72 10.49 -6.12 -6.45
C TYR A 72 9.01 -5.71 -6.37
N LEU A 73 8.48 -5.27 -7.51
CA LEU A 73 7.08 -4.87 -7.63
C LEU A 73 6.24 -6.10 -7.96
N GLU A 74 5.19 -6.34 -7.18
CA GLU A 74 4.25 -7.43 -7.40
C GLU A 74 2.91 -6.89 -7.92
N THR A 75 2.48 -7.34 -9.09
CA THR A 75 1.14 -7.16 -9.62
C THR A 75 0.20 -8.19 -8.99
N ASN A 76 -0.75 -7.76 -8.14
CA ASN A 76 -1.81 -8.68 -7.76
C ASN A 76 -2.68 -8.95 -8.99
N GLU A 77 -2.68 -10.19 -9.45
CA GLU A 77 -3.62 -10.71 -10.45
C GLU A 77 -5.04 -10.90 -9.86
N LEU A 78 -5.55 -9.98 -9.04
CA LEU A 78 -6.97 -9.97 -8.70
C LEU A 78 -7.77 -9.34 -9.85
N MET A 79 -7.77 -10.04 -10.99
CA MET A 79 -8.73 -9.86 -12.07
C MET A 79 -10.14 -10.12 -11.53
N THR A 80 -10.85 -9.07 -11.11
CA THR A 80 -12.31 -9.14 -11.12
C THR A 80 -12.78 -8.82 -12.53
N LYS A 81 -13.17 -9.88 -13.27
CA LYS A 81 -13.79 -9.84 -14.61
C LYS A 81 -15.15 -9.07 -14.65
N GLN A 82 -15.38 -8.08 -13.79
CA GLN A 82 -16.71 -7.52 -13.50
C GLN A 82 -16.84 -5.99 -13.59
N PHE A 83 -15.83 -5.25 -14.07
CA PHE A 83 -15.95 -3.78 -14.16
C PHE A 83 -15.76 -3.23 -15.57
N ILE A 84 -16.59 -2.23 -15.88
CA ILE A 84 -16.86 -1.62 -17.21
C ILE A 84 -15.75 -0.61 -17.63
N ALA A 85 -14.64 -0.53 -16.89
CA ALA A 85 -13.51 0.34 -17.24
C ALA A 85 -12.23 -0.50 -17.31
N PRO A 86 -11.31 -0.23 -18.26
CA PRO A 86 -9.98 -0.85 -18.28
C PRO A 86 -9.26 -0.51 -16.97
N LEU A 87 -9.31 -1.44 -16.02
CA LEU A 87 -8.40 -1.45 -14.88
C LEU A 87 -7.06 -1.89 -15.44
N TYR A 88 -6.16 -0.93 -15.63
CA TYR A 88 -4.75 -1.24 -15.81
C TYR A 88 -4.32 -2.05 -14.58
N LEU A 89 -3.79 -3.25 -14.80
CA LEU A 89 -3.23 -4.09 -13.74
C LEU A 89 -1.96 -3.41 -13.23
N LEU A 90 -2.13 -2.46 -12.32
CA LEU A 90 -1.00 -1.79 -11.71
C LEU A 90 -0.35 -2.76 -10.71
N PRO A 91 0.99 -2.81 -10.63
CA PRO A 91 1.66 -3.41 -9.47
C PRO A 91 1.03 -2.80 -8.22
N CYS A 92 0.74 -3.57 -7.18
CA CYS A 92 0.00 -3.04 -6.02
C CYS A 92 0.67 -3.37 -4.69
N SER A 93 1.87 -3.96 -4.75
CA SER A 93 2.65 -4.34 -3.58
C SER A 93 4.14 -4.19 -3.85
N ILE A 94 4.90 -3.88 -2.80
CA ILE A 94 6.36 -3.98 -2.79
C ILE A 94 6.74 -5.15 -1.89
N THR A 95 7.56 -6.05 -2.43
CA THR A 95 7.87 -7.34 -1.81
C THR A 95 9.40 -7.53 -1.79
N PRO A 96 10.04 -7.81 -0.64
CA PRO A 96 11.44 -8.22 -0.56
C PRO A 96 11.65 -9.66 -1.07
N PRO A 97 12.90 -10.13 -1.26
CA PRO A 97 13.21 -11.48 -1.76
C PRO A 97 12.61 -12.64 -0.95
N ASN A 98 12.25 -12.43 0.32
CA ASN A 98 11.57 -13.43 1.14
C ASN A 98 10.10 -13.68 0.71
N GLY A 99 9.58 -12.86 -0.20
CA GLY A 99 8.25 -13.00 -0.77
C GLY A 99 7.12 -12.54 0.15
N VAL A 100 7.42 -11.71 1.16
CA VAL A 100 6.44 -11.18 2.11
C VAL A 100 6.20 -9.70 1.85
N LYS A 101 4.95 -9.31 1.59
CA LYS A 101 4.60 -7.92 1.26
C LYS A 101 4.85 -6.99 2.45
N ILE A 102 5.51 -5.86 2.19
CA ILE A 102 5.77 -4.80 3.19
C ILE A 102 5.04 -3.49 2.85
N TRP A 103 4.60 -3.34 1.61
CA TRP A 103 3.81 -2.21 1.12
C TRP A 103 2.61 -2.72 0.34
N GLY A 104 1.47 -2.06 0.51
CA GLY A 104 0.31 -2.20 -0.37
C GLY A 104 -0.24 -0.85 -0.76
N ASP A 105 -0.74 -0.71 -1.98
CA ASP A 105 -1.46 0.48 -2.41
C ASP A 105 -2.78 0.16 -3.10
N ALA A 106 -3.64 1.16 -3.10
CA ALA A 106 -4.90 1.21 -3.78
C ALA A 106 -5.03 2.55 -4.49
N PHE A 107 -5.84 2.58 -5.54
CA PHE A 107 -6.14 3.83 -6.24
C PHE A 107 -7.63 3.98 -6.46
N ALA A 108 -8.04 5.23 -6.65
CA ALA A 108 -9.38 5.60 -7.06
C ALA A 108 -9.29 6.59 -8.22
N ASN A 109 -10.05 6.31 -9.29
CA ASN A 109 -10.22 7.24 -10.38
C ASN A 109 -11.49 8.08 -10.12
N MET A 110 -11.31 9.40 -10.05
CA MET A 110 -12.35 10.38 -9.79
C MET A 110 -12.47 11.36 -10.98
N GLY A 111 -12.46 10.82 -12.20
CA GLY A 111 -12.55 11.58 -13.44
C GLY A 111 -11.19 12.09 -13.90
N LYS A 112 -10.94 13.40 -13.80
CA LYS A 112 -9.62 13.98 -14.09
C LYS A 112 -8.66 13.88 -12.90
N ILE A 113 -9.18 13.52 -11.73
CA ILE A 113 -8.41 13.36 -10.50
C ILE A 113 -8.16 11.87 -10.28
N VAL A 114 -6.93 11.55 -9.90
CA VAL A 114 -6.55 10.22 -9.43
C VAL A 114 -6.05 10.37 -8.01
N MET A 115 -6.53 9.46 -7.16
CA MET A 115 -6.07 9.30 -5.80
C MET A 115 -5.30 7.99 -5.71
N VAL A 116 -4.09 8.04 -5.15
CA VAL A 116 -3.30 6.85 -4.81
C VAL A 116 -3.07 6.89 -3.32
N VAL A 117 -3.45 5.80 -2.65
CA VAL A 117 -3.19 5.60 -1.22
C VAL A 117 -2.32 4.37 -1.07
N GLY A 118 -1.28 4.45 -0.26
CA GLY A 118 -0.52 3.27 0.12
C GLY A 118 -0.13 3.29 1.58
N ALA A 119 0.18 2.11 2.07
CA ALA A 119 0.56 1.89 3.45
C ALA A 119 1.82 1.03 3.50
N LEU A 120 2.81 1.49 4.26
CA LEU A 120 3.99 0.73 4.62
C LEU A 120 3.81 0.20 6.03
N THR A 121 3.96 -1.11 6.18
CA THR A 121 3.88 -1.76 7.49
C THR A 121 5.25 -1.68 8.17
N LEU A 122 5.38 -0.85 9.21
CA LEU A 122 6.65 -0.76 9.96
C LEU A 122 6.73 -1.85 11.03
N GLU A 123 5.64 -2.05 11.77
CA GLU A 123 5.50 -3.07 12.81
C GLU A 123 4.28 -3.93 12.45
N PHE A 124 4.41 -5.25 12.50
CA PHE A 124 3.30 -6.15 12.15
C PHE A 124 2.89 -7.03 13.33
N ASP A 125 1.70 -6.78 13.88
CA ASP A 125 1.08 -7.69 14.85
C ASP A 125 0.26 -8.78 14.13
N ALA A 126 0.93 -9.91 13.87
CA ALA A 126 0.31 -11.07 13.23
C ALA A 126 -0.89 -11.61 14.02
N VAL A 127 -0.80 -11.62 15.35
CA VAL A 127 -1.83 -12.19 16.23
C VAL A 127 -3.09 -11.33 16.17
N LYS A 128 -2.94 -10.01 16.28
CA LYS A 128 -4.05 -9.07 16.19
C LYS A 128 -4.64 -9.04 14.79
N THR A 129 -3.80 -9.03 13.75
CA THR A 129 -4.26 -9.04 12.35
C THR A 129 -5.12 -10.25 12.04
N LYS A 130 -4.73 -11.45 12.47
CA LYS A 130 -5.52 -12.68 12.29
C LYS A 130 -6.86 -12.68 13.03
N LYS A 131 -6.97 -11.93 14.14
CA LYS A 131 -8.24 -11.76 14.86
C LYS A 131 -9.16 -10.74 14.18
N ILE A 132 -8.59 -9.75 13.47
CA ILE A 132 -9.34 -8.71 12.76
C ILE A 132 -9.79 -9.21 11.40
N LEU A 133 -8.88 -9.74 10.58
CA LEU A 133 -9.15 -10.13 9.19
C LEU A 133 -9.63 -11.58 9.14
N LYS A 134 -10.74 -11.81 8.42
CA LYS A 134 -11.27 -13.15 8.20
C LYS A 134 -10.60 -13.80 7.00
N GLU A 135 -10.29 -15.09 7.14
CA GLU A 135 -9.88 -15.92 6.00
C GLU A 135 -11.00 -15.97 4.95
N ARG A 136 -10.63 -15.92 3.67
CA ARG A 136 -11.58 -16.02 2.57
C ARG A 136 -11.46 -17.39 1.91
N PRO A 137 -12.52 -18.22 1.94
CA PRO A 137 -12.53 -19.49 1.23
C PRO A 137 -12.23 -19.29 -0.27
N GLY A 138 -11.28 -20.05 -0.82
CA GLY A 138 -10.93 -20.00 -2.25
C GLY A 138 -9.91 -18.94 -2.66
N HIS A 139 -9.33 -18.21 -1.71
CA HIS A 139 -8.15 -17.37 -1.95
C HIS A 139 -6.88 -18.10 -1.50
N PRO A 140 -5.75 -17.95 -2.23
CA PRO A 140 -4.48 -18.51 -1.79
C PRO A 140 -4.11 -17.98 -0.41
N GLU A 141 -3.50 -18.84 0.39
CA GLU A 141 -3.02 -18.49 1.73
C GLU A 141 -2.07 -17.30 1.62
N VAL A 142 -2.48 -16.15 2.15
CA VAL A 142 -1.67 -14.94 2.12
C VAL A 142 -0.55 -15.16 3.12
N LYS A 143 0.70 -15.21 2.65
CA LYS A 143 1.88 -15.20 3.53
C LYS A 143 1.72 -14.05 4.51
N GLU A 144 1.94 -14.33 5.79
CA GLU A 144 1.87 -13.31 6.84
C GLU A 144 2.77 -12.13 6.46
N PRO A 145 2.24 -10.89 6.43
CA PRO A 145 3.04 -9.69 6.25
C PRO A 145 4.21 -9.65 7.26
N GLN A 146 5.24 -8.89 6.93
CA GLN A 146 6.38 -8.66 7.80
C GLN A 146 6.51 -7.15 8.00
N GLY A 147 6.72 -6.72 9.24
CA GLY A 147 7.06 -5.34 9.52
C GLY A 147 8.45 -5.01 8.98
N LEU A 148 8.61 -3.84 8.38
CA LEU A 148 9.93 -3.39 7.91
C LEU A 148 10.96 -3.32 9.05
N ASN A 149 10.53 -3.01 10.28
CA ASN A 149 11.42 -3.01 11.45
C ASN A 149 11.98 -4.41 11.74
N ASP A 150 11.16 -5.45 11.62
CA ASP A 150 11.57 -6.84 11.83
C ASP A 150 12.54 -7.29 10.74
N LEU A 151 12.27 -6.89 9.48
CA LEU A 151 13.14 -7.18 8.35
C LEU A 151 14.53 -6.57 8.52
N LEU A 152 14.61 -5.33 9.03
CA LEU A 152 15.86 -4.61 9.23
C LEU A 152 16.54 -4.93 10.57
N GLY A 153 15.84 -5.61 11.49
CA GLY A 153 16.32 -5.85 12.85
C GLY A 153 16.49 -4.57 13.68
N ARG A 154 15.81 -3.48 13.32
CA ARG A 154 15.87 -2.19 14.03
C ARG A 154 14.57 -1.41 13.90
N LYS A 155 14.30 -0.54 14.87
CA LYS A 155 13.17 0.40 14.81
C LYS A 155 13.52 1.59 13.91
N LEU A 156 12.65 1.89 12.96
CA LEU A 156 12.72 3.08 12.11
C LEU A 156 11.97 4.26 12.74
N ASP A 157 12.42 5.48 12.43
CA ASP A 157 11.67 6.70 12.70
C ASP A 157 10.74 7.01 11.51
N PRO A 158 9.41 7.00 11.69
CA PRO A 158 8.48 7.33 10.61
C PRO A 158 8.72 8.73 10.01
N LYS A 159 9.24 9.69 10.79
CA LYS A 159 9.52 11.05 10.31
C LYS A 159 10.65 11.07 9.28
N GLU A 160 11.75 10.38 9.58
CA GLU A 160 12.88 10.25 8.65
C GLU A 160 12.42 9.62 7.34
N MET A 161 11.58 8.58 7.41
CA MET A 161 11.04 7.95 6.22
C MET A 161 10.15 8.88 5.40
N ILE A 162 9.31 9.69 6.04
CA ILE A 162 8.50 10.71 5.36
C ILE A 162 9.40 11.70 4.62
N GLU A 163 10.50 12.13 5.24
CA GLU A 163 11.47 13.04 4.62
C GLU A 163 12.08 12.43 3.36
N PHE A 164 12.51 11.16 3.40
CA PHE A 164 13.01 10.46 2.23
C PHE A 164 11.96 10.29 1.13
N VAL A 165 10.73 9.93 1.48
CA VAL A 165 9.63 9.80 0.52
C VAL A 165 9.34 11.13 -0.18
N ILE A 166 9.30 12.24 0.57
CA ILE A 166 9.08 13.57 0.00
C ILE A 166 10.25 13.95 -0.93
N ALA A 167 11.49 13.71 -0.50
CA ALA A 167 12.67 14.02 -1.30
C ALA A 167 12.69 13.23 -2.63
N GLU A 168 12.46 11.92 -2.58
CA GLU A 168 12.41 11.06 -3.78
C GLU A 168 11.20 11.39 -4.67
N TRP A 169 10.05 11.74 -4.09
CA TRP A 169 8.90 12.21 -4.85
C TRP A 169 9.20 13.48 -5.65
N LEU A 170 9.85 14.47 -5.02
CA LEU A 170 10.25 15.71 -5.70
C LEU A 170 11.26 15.44 -6.82
N LYS A 171 12.23 14.54 -6.58
CA LYS A 171 13.21 14.11 -7.60
C LYS A 171 12.53 13.44 -8.79
N ALA A 172 11.64 12.48 -8.54
CA ALA A 172 10.93 11.74 -9.58
C ALA A 172 10.01 12.64 -10.43
N THR A 173 9.27 13.55 -9.78
CA THR A 173 8.35 14.45 -10.47
C THR A 173 9.06 15.54 -11.28
N ASN A 174 10.15 16.13 -10.75
CA ASN A 174 10.95 17.10 -11.50
C ASN A 174 11.61 16.50 -12.75
N SER A 175 12.05 15.24 -12.67
CA SER A 175 12.59 14.51 -13.84
C SER A 175 11.52 14.29 -14.91
N LYS A 176 10.28 13.92 -14.53
CA LYS A 176 9.17 13.73 -15.48
C LYS A 176 8.71 15.05 -16.11
N LEU A 177 8.70 16.16 -15.35
CA LEU A 177 8.37 17.49 -15.86
C LEU A 177 9.46 18.08 -16.79
N ALA A 178 10.73 17.73 -16.60
CA ALA A 178 11.80 18.18 -17.49
C ALA A 178 11.80 17.47 -18.86
N ASN A 179 11.12 16.32 -18.97
CA ASN A 179 11.13 15.45 -20.14
C ASN A 179 9.77 15.36 -20.89
N GLY A 180 8.76 16.12 -20.47
CA GLY A 180 7.41 16.18 -21.07
C GLY A 180 7.04 17.59 -21.51
#